data_AF-A0A2T4WXY4-F1
#
_entry.id   AF-A0A2T4WXY4-F1
#
_cell.length_a   1.000
_cell.length_b   1.000
_cell.length_c   1.000
_cell.angle_alpha   90.00
_cell.angle_beta   90.00
_cell.angle_gamma   90.00
#
_symmetry.space_group_name_H-M   'P 1'
#
loop_
_entity.id
_entity.type
_entity.pdbx_description
1 polymer ?
#
loop_
_entity_poly.entity_id
_entity_poly.type
_entity_poly.pdbx_seq_one_letter_code
_entity_poly.pdbx_strand_id
1 'polypeptide(L)'
;MLTTELLEQLEAEFRGQLSPSAQQQLHNALDELPQGQEEAATYRRLWVALAAWQAQTFQGQAESWEADHTYHDDAELIELYLRQELHPANRSRVEHRRTEDPVFDQQFRHQEQLLEGFTAVHSTEFQSQVTAWEQALPAAAPTARVMPLRQRWARVLVIAAGIALLLVAGVNWLADKPHSDVALAEAYYRSPPMGNTLGGAAEEKIAYLQAFDAAHQAMRTKDFTTAAVAFQQLSLLPPPTTFSSDDLKYYQDNIGWSLILARLANRDVSGDFAQRLELIATDETHTYHQQAIQLQDDLAAFWRK
;
A
#
# COMPACT_ATOMS: atom_id res chain seq x y z
N MET A 1 -42.71 -2.73 25.38
CA MET A 1 -41.47 -3.32 24.82
C MET A 1 -41.73 -3.73 23.39
N LEU A 2 -41.10 -3.01 22.48
CA LEU A 2 -41.08 -3.31 21.05
C LEU A 2 -40.47 -4.69 20.78
N THR A 3 -41.08 -5.43 19.85
CA THR A 3 -40.53 -6.69 19.36
C THR A 3 -39.35 -6.43 18.44
N THR A 4 -38.50 -7.44 18.23
CA THR A 4 -37.38 -7.37 17.28
C THR A 4 -37.84 -6.95 15.88
N GLU A 5 -38.97 -7.46 15.40
CA GLU A 5 -39.55 -7.10 14.10
C GLU A 5 -39.93 -5.61 14.03
N LEU A 6 -40.53 -5.04 15.08
CA LEU A 6 -40.86 -3.62 15.14
C LEU A 6 -39.61 -2.73 15.23
N LEU A 7 -38.56 -3.23 15.89
CA LEU A 7 -37.26 -2.54 15.94
C LEU A 7 -36.58 -2.52 14.56
N GLU A 8 -36.59 -3.63 13.83
CA GLU A 8 -36.07 -3.72 12.46
C GLU A 8 -36.85 -2.80 11.51
N GLN A 9 -38.18 -2.74 11.63
CA GLN A 9 -39.01 -1.82 10.86
C GLN A 9 -38.72 -0.35 11.22
N LEU A 10 -38.57 -0.02 12.50
CA LEU A 10 -38.17 1.33 12.93
C LEU A 10 -36.78 1.73 12.40
N GLU A 11 -35.83 0.80 12.33
CA GLU A 11 -34.51 1.03 11.75
C GLU A 11 -34.61 1.27 10.23
N ALA A 12 -35.40 0.44 9.53
CA ALA A 12 -35.66 0.61 8.11
C ALA A 12 -36.41 1.92 7.81
N GLU A 13 -37.31 2.36 8.69
CA GLU A 13 -37.95 3.69 8.62
C GLU A 13 -36.92 4.81 8.72
N PHE A 14 -36.05 4.73 9.74
CA PHE A 14 -35.01 5.72 9.98
C PHE A 14 -34.06 5.87 8.79
N ARG A 15 -33.79 4.77 8.07
CA ARG A 15 -32.97 4.74 6.85
C ARG A 15 -33.73 5.12 5.57
N GLY A 16 -35.03 5.43 5.65
CA GLY A 16 -35.87 5.73 4.48
C GLY A 16 -36.11 4.52 3.56
N GLN A 17 -35.98 3.30 4.08
CA GLN A 17 -36.09 2.05 3.31
C GLN A 17 -37.49 1.44 3.35
N LEU A 18 -38.37 1.89 4.24
CA LEU A 18 -39.76 1.44 4.28
C LEU A 18 -40.63 2.15 3.23
N SER A 19 -41.44 1.36 2.53
CA SER A 19 -42.50 1.88 1.66
C SER A 19 -43.58 2.62 2.47
N PRO A 20 -44.36 3.54 1.87
CA PRO A 20 -45.40 4.28 2.59
C PRO A 20 -46.47 3.39 3.25
N SER A 21 -46.85 2.28 2.59
CA SER A 21 -47.79 1.31 3.17
C SER A 21 -47.20 0.60 4.39
N ALA A 22 -45.92 0.24 4.34
CA ALA A 22 -45.23 -0.41 5.45
C ALA A 22 -44.97 0.57 6.62
N GLN A 23 -44.70 1.85 6.33
CA GLN A 23 -44.67 2.91 7.36
C GLN A 23 -46.02 3.06 8.05
N GLN A 24 -47.13 3.02 7.30
CA GLN A 24 -48.45 3.09 7.91
C GLN A 24 -48.75 1.87 8.79
N GLN A 25 -48.36 0.67 8.35
CA GLN A 25 -48.50 -0.56 9.13
C GLN A 25 -47.68 -0.50 10.43
N LEU A 26 -46.44 -0.01 10.36
CA LEU A 26 -45.59 0.21 11.52
C LEU A 26 -46.24 1.16 12.52
N HIS A 27 -46.74 2.32 12.07
CA HIS A 27 -47.41 3.28 12.95
C HIS A 27 -48.66 2.70 13.62
N ASN A 28 -49.49 1.98 12.87
CA ASN A 28 -50.66 1.31 13.42
C ASN A 28 -50.26 0.26 14.48
N ALA A 29 -49.23 -0.54 14.22
CA ALA A 29 -48.73 -1.54 15.16
C ALA A 29 -48.13 -0.90 16.43
N LEU A 30 -47.51 0.27 16.32
CA LEU A 30 -47.01 1.04 17.48
C LEU A 30 -48.13 1.65 18.32
N ASP A 31 -49.26 2.03 17.71
CA ASP A 31 -50.43 2.57 18.39
C ASP A 31 -51.20 1.49 19.19
N GLU A 32 -51.14 0.24 18.74
CA GLU A 32 -51.74 -0.91 19.44
C GLU A 32 -50.96 -1.33 20.70
N LEU A 33 -49.69 -0.93 20.81
CA LEU A 33 -48.84 -1.25 21.96
C LEU A 33 -48.94 -0.20 23.07
N PRO A 34 -49.10 -0.62 24.34
CA PRO A 34 -48.94 0.29 25.48
C PRO A 34 -47.56 0.95 25.43
N GLN A 35 -47.52 2.27 25.33
CA GLN A 35 -46.30 3.09 25.21
C GLN A 35 -45.48 2.86 23.91
N GLY A 36 -46.02 2.20 22.88
CA GLY A 36 -45.27 1.90 21.65
C GLY A 36 -44.69 3.15 20.97
N GLN A 37 -45.48 4.23 20.89
CA GLN A 37 -45.02 5.51 20.34
C GLN A 37 -43.90 6.18 21.17
N GLU A 38 -43.95 6.05 22.50
CA GLU A 38 -42.94 6.62 23.40
C GLU A 38 -41.61 5.85 23.33
N GLU A 39 -41.70 4.51 23.29
CA GLU A 39 -40.55 3.63 23.08
C GLU A 39 -39.92 3.91 21.70
N ALA A 40 -40.72 3.97 20.62
CA ALA A 40 -40.24 4.29 19.28
C ALA A 40 -39.55 5.67 19.20
N ALA A 41 -40.13 6.70 19.84
CA ALA A 41 -39.52 8.02 19.93
C ALA A 41 -38.16 8.00 20.67
N THR A 42 -37.98 7.10 21.64
CA THR A 42 -36.72 6.93 22.34
C THR A 42 -35.65 6.29 21.44
N TYR A 43 -35.99 5.24 20.68
CA TYR A 43 -35.09 4.64 19.70
C TYR A 43 -34.69 5.61 18.59
N ARG A 44 -35.63 6.39 18.04
CA ARG A 44 -35.35 7.42 17.03
C ARG A 44 -34.34 8.45 17.56
N ARG A 45 -34.49 8.91 18.80
CA ARG A 45 -33.52 9.84 19.44
C ARG A 45 -32.13 9.21 19.60
N LEU A 46 -32.07 7.93 19.98
CA LEU A 46 -30.79 7.20 20.10
C LEU A 46 -30.08 7.07 18.75
N TRP A 47 -30.80 6.74 17.68
CA TRP A 47 -30.19 6.64 16.35
C TRP A 47 -29.73 7.99 15.80
N VAL A 48 -30.48 9.07 16.02
CA VAL A 48 -30.04 10.42 15.67
C VAL A 48 -28.74 10.77 16.41
N ALA A 49 -28.68 10.50 17.71
CA ALA A 49 -27.47 10.74 18.51
C ALA A 49 -26.28 9.89 18.03
N LEU A 50 -26.50 8.61 17.71
CA LEU A 50 -25.47 7.71 17.20
C LEU A 50 -24.97 8.16 15.82
N ALA A 51 -25.86 8.56 14.92
CA ALA A 51 -25.50 9.07 13.60
C ALA A 51 -24.67 10.37 13.71
N ALA A 52 -25.05 11.28 14.61
CA ALA A 52 -24.30 12.50 14.88
C ALA A 52 -22.90 12.20 15.45
N TRP A 53 -22.80 11.26 16.39
CA TRP A 53 -21.52 10.83 16.94
C TRP A 53 -20.63 10.19 15.87
N GLN A 54 -21.18 9.29 15.05
CA GLN A 54 -20.46 8.65 13.96
C GLN A 54 -19.92 9.68 12.96
N ALA A 55 -20.73 10.68 12.58
CA ALA A 55 -20.32 11.77 11.71
C ALA A 55 -19.15 12.58 12.32
N GLN A 56 -19.22 12.91 13.61
CA GLN A 56 -18.15 13.63 14.30
C GLN A 56 -16.85 12.80 14.39
N THR A 57 -16.96 11.50 14.67
CA THR A 57 -15.79 10.61 14.69
C THR A 57 -15.15 10.46 13.31
N PHE A 58 -15.95 10.36 12.25
CA PHE A 58 -15.43 10.31 10.89
C PHE A 58 -14.79 11.62 10.46
N GLN A 59 -15.34 12.77 10.85
CA GLN A 59 -14.71 14.06 10.59
C GLN A 59 -13.34 14.16 11.26
N GLY A 60 -13.24 13.82 12.55
CA GLY A 60 -11.96 13.81 13.24
C GLY A 60 -10.96 12.80 12.66
N GLN A 61 -11.42 11.62 12.22
CA GLN A 61 -10.57 10.64 11.53
C GLN A 61 -10.11 11.13 10.16
N ALA A 62 -11.00 11.74 9.37
CA ALA A 62 -10.67 12.31 8.06
C ALA A 62 -9.63 13.43 8.20
N GLU A 63 -9.81 14.34 9.17
CA GLU A 63 -8.84 15.38 9.49
C GLU A 63 -7.47 14.78 9.90
N SER A 64 -7.47 13.72 10.70
CA SER A 64 -6.23 13.03 11.08
C SER A 64 -5.55 12.34 9.89
N TRP A 65 -6.32 11.72 8.99
CA TRP A 65 -5.78 11.08 7.79
C TRP A 65 -5.24 12.10 6.80
N GLU A 66 -5.91 13.24 6.63
CA GLU A 66 -5.44 14.35 5.78
C GLU A 66 -4.14 14.95 6.33
N ALA A 67 -4.02 15.10 7.66
CA ALA A 67 -2.79 15.51 8.32
C ALA A 67 -1.66 14.48 8.14
N ASP A 68 -1.95 13.19 8.31
CA ASP A 68 -0.99 12.09 8.13
C ASP A 68 -0.52 11.98 6.67
N HIS A 69 -1.42 12.14 5.70
CA HIS A 69 -1.09 12.16 4.27
C HIS A 69 -0.19 13.34 3.93
N THR A 70 -0.56 14.54 4.37
CA THR A 70 0.26 15.75 4.15
C THR A 70 1.65 15.58 4.76
N TYR A 71 1.73 15.02 5.96
CA TYR A 71 3.00 14.74 6.63
C TYR A 71 3.86 13.72 5.84
N HIS A 72 3.25 12.66 5.31
CA HIS A 72 3.97 11.64 4.53
C HIS A 72 4.49 12.19 3.20
N ASP A 73 3.64 12.91 2.46
CA ASP A 73 4.00 13.54 1.18
C ASP A 73 5.11 14.59 1.40
N ASP A 74 5.03 15.37 2.47
CA ASP A 74 6.06 16.35 2.84
C ASP A 74 7.38 15.66 3.22
N ALA A 75 7.34 14.56 3.98
CA ALA A 75 8.53 13.80 4.33
C ALA A 75 9.24 13.22 3.10
N GLU A 76 8.50 12.64 2.15
CA GLU A 76 9.04 12.13 0.89
C GLU A 76 9.66 13.26 0.04
N LEU A 77 8.95 14.38 -0.10
CA LEU A 77 9.44 15.55 -0.83
C LEU A 77 10.75 16.11 -0.23
N ILE A 78 10.82 16.20 1.11
CA ILE A 78 12.02 16.64 1.83
C ILE A 78 13.18 15.65 1.63
N GLU A 79 12.93 14.34 1.73
CA GLU A 79 13.95 13.30 1.54
C GLU A 79 14.55 13.36 0.13
N LEU A 80 13.71 13.43 -0.90
CA LEU A 80 14.12 13.58 -2.30
C LEU A 80 14.92 14.88 -2.52
N TYR A 81 14.53 15.98 -1.86
CA TYR A 81 15.26 17.24 -1.92
C TYR A 81 16.67 17.10 -1.31
N LEU A 82 16.76 16.57 -0.08
CA LEU A 82 18.02 16.42 0.66
C LEU A 82 19.00 15.45 -0.02
N ARG A 83 18.49 14.41 -0.68
CA ARG A 83 19.30 13.47 -1.50
C ARG A 83 19.68 14.01 -2.87
N GLN A 84 19.22 15.21 -3.23
CA GLN A 84 19.42 15.82 -4.55
C GLN A 84 18.75 15.03 -5.70
N GLU A 85 17.78 14.18 -5.40
CA GLU A 85 17.03 13.37 -6.37
C GLU A 85 15.79 14.11 -6.90
N LEU A 86 15.40 15.20 -6.24
CA LEU A 86 14.26 16.01 -6.67
C LEU A 86 14.55 16.74 -8.00
N HIS A 87 13.59 16.65 -8.93
CA HIS A 87 13.64 17.32 -10.23
C HIS A 87 13.87 18.85 -10.06
N PRO A 88 14.71 19.51 -10.90
CA PRO A 88 15.06 20.92 -10.74
C PRO A 88 13.88 21.88 -10.65
N ALA A 89 12.80 21.62 -11.41
CA ALA A 89 11.58 22.45 -11.40
C ALA A 89 10.85 22.47 -10.04
N ASN A 90 11.04 21.44 -9.20
CA ASN A 90 10.40 21.32 -7.90
C ASN A 90 11.28 21.83 -6.74
N ARG A 91 12.58 22.00 -6.96
CA ARG A 91 13.51 22.49 -5.92
C ARG A 91 13.17 23.92 -5.48
N SER A 92 12.91 24.81 -6.43
CA SER A 92 12.51 26.20 -6.13
C SER A 92 11.19 26.27 -5.37
N ARG A 93 10.28 25.30 -5.57
CA ARG A 93 9.03 25.20 -4.80
C ARG A 93 9.30 24.81 -3.34
N VAL A 94 10.19 23.86 -3.09
CA VAL A 94 10.60 23.48 -1.73
C VAL A 94 11.26 24.66 -1.04
N GLU A 95 12.21 25.34 -1.70
CA GLU A 95 12.89 26.52 -1.16
C GLU A 95 11.91 27.65 -0.84
N HIS A 96 10.97 27.94 -1.74
CA HIS A 96 9.93 28.93 -1.51
C HIS A 96 9.02 28.53 -0.35
N ARG A 97 8.53 27.29 -0.32
CA ARG A 97 7.66 26.78 0.74
C ARG A 97 8.35 26.84 2.11
N ARG A 98 9.65 26.55 2.21
CA ARG A 98 10.42 26.74 3.45
C ARG A 98 10.40 28.17 3.99
N THR A 99 10.29 29.16 3.12
CA THR A 99 10.19 30.57 3.54
C THR A 99 8.79 30.99 3.96
N GLU A 100 7.76 30.37 3.38
CA GLU A 100 6.36 30.76 3.58
C GLU A 100 5.63 29.92 4.64
N ASP A 101 6.08 28.68 4.86
CA ASP A 101 5.46 27.69 5.73
C ASP A 101 6.43 27.27 6.87
N PRO A 102 6.28 27.87 8.08
CA PRO A 102 7.12 27.55 9.22
C PRO A 102 7.02 26.10 9.70
N VAL A 103 5.87 25.44 9.49
CA VAL A 103 5.67 24.04 9.89
C VAL A 103 6.48 23.13 8.98
N PHE A 104 6.40 23.36 7.67
CA PHE A 104 7.22 22.65 6.68
C PHE A 104 8.72 22.85 6.91
N ASP A 105 9.18 24.08 7.21
CA ASP A 105 10.61 24.32 7.52
C ASP A 105 11.07 23.62 8.80
N GLN A 106 10.20 23.49 9.82
CA GLN A 106 10.53 22.70 11.01
C GLN A 106 10.67 21.22 10.69
N GLN A 107 9.77 20.65 9.88
CA GLN A 107 9.87 19.26 9.42
C GLN A 107 11.14 19.04 8.59
N PHE A 108 11.45 19.98 7.69
CA PHE A 108 12.67 19.96 6.87
C PHE A 108 13.92 19.86 7.75
N ARG A 109 14.05 20.74 8.75
CA ARG A 109 15.19 20.73 9.69
C ARG A 109 15.28 19.44 10.50
N HIS A 110 14.14 18.86 10.88
CA HIS A 110 14.13 17.59 11.59
C HIS A 110 14.67 16.44 10.72
N GLN A 111 14.24 16.36 9.47
CA GLN A 111 14.70 15.34 8.53
C GLN A 111 16.19 15.50 8.18
N GLU A 112 16.65 16.75 8.01
CA GLU A 112 18.06 17.08 7.82
C GLU A 112 18.92 16.56 8.98
N GLN A 113 18.52 16.83 10.23
CA GLN A 113 19.21 16.33 11.42
C GLN A 113 19.21 14.80 11.51
N LEU A 114 18.11 14.13 11.15
CA LEU A 114 18.04 12.68 11.12
C LEU A 114 19.03 12.09 10.10
N LEU A 115 19.05 12.62 8.87
CA LEU A 115 19.97 12.17 7.83
C LEU A 115 21.43 12.43 8.20
N GLU A 116 21.75 13.60 8.76
CA GLU A 116 23.08 13.90 9.30
C GLU A 116 23.47 12.90 10.40
N GLY A 117 22.55 12.61 11.33
CA GLY A 117 22.74 11.63 12.39
C GLY A 117 23.03 10.23 11.86
N PHE A 118 22.26 9.75 10.86
CA PHE A 118 22.52 8.47 10.21
C PHE A 118 23.89 8.43 9.52
N THR A 119 24.27 9.51 8.85
CA THR A 119 25.58 9.61 8.17
C THR A 119 26.74 9.57 9.18
N ALA A 120 26.57 10.22 10.32
CA ALA A 120 27.54 10.20 11.43
C ALA A 120 27.68 8.81 12.08
N VAL A 121 26.56 8.11 12.31
CA VAL A 121 26.57 6.73 12.86
C VAL A 121 27.23 5.77 11.87
N HIS A 122 26.84 5.84 10.60
CA HIS A 122 27.35 4.93 9.57
C HIS A 122 28.85 5.12 9.32
N SER A 123 29.37 6.34 9.45
CA SER A 123 30.82 6.59 9.30
C SER A 123 31.62 6.14 10.51
N THR A 124 31.13 6.34 11.74
CA THR A 124 31.87 6.02 12.97
C THR A 124 31.92 4.50 13.22
N GLU A 125 30.78 3.82 13.07
CA GLU A 125 30.70 2.37 13.29
C GLU A 125 31.45 1.61 12.19
N PHE A 126 31.29 2.04 10.93
CA PHE A 126 32.03 1.45 9.81
C PHE A 126 33.54 1.65 9.95
N GLN A 127 34.01 2.85 10.32
CA GLN A 127 35.44 3.09 10.57
C GLN A 127 35.98 2.20 11.69
N SER A 128 35.19 2.00 12.75
CA SER A 128 35.58 1.11 13.86
C SER A 128 35.70 -0.36 13.42
N GLN A 129 34.78 -0.84 12.57
CA GLN A 129 34.82 -2.20 12.03
C GLN A 129 36.00 -2.41 11.08
N VAL A 130 36.26 -1.45 10.19
CA VAL A 130 37.42 -1.49 9.27
C VAL A 130 38.73 -1.51 10.07
N THR A 131 38.84 -0.67 11.09
CA THR A 131 40.04 -0.62 11.95
C THR A 131 40.23 -1.91 12.74
N ALA A 132 39.13 -2.51 13.24
CA ALA A 132 39.17 -3.81 13.89
C ALA A 132 39.61 -4.92 12.94
N TRP A 133 39.19 -4.88 11.67
CA TRP A 133 39.64 -5.84 10.65
C TRP A 133 41.11 -5.68 10.29
N GLU A 134 41.62 -4.46 10.18
CA GLU A 134 43.04 -4.19 9.95
C GLU A 134 43.91 -4.69 11.11
N GLN A 135 43.44 -4.51 12.36
CA GLN A 135 44.15 -5.00 13.55
C GLN A 135 44.04 -6.52 13.75
N ALA A 136 42.97 -7.13 13.24
CA ALA A 136 42.76 -8.59 13.30
C ALA A 136 43.58 -9.36 12.25
N LEU A 137 44.18 -8.68 11.26
CA LEU A 137 45.10 -9.29 10.31
C LEU A 137 46.49 -9.43 10.96
N PRO A 138 46.97 -10.66 11.25
CA PRO A 138 48.29 -10.84 11.83
C PRO A 138 49.36 -10.38 10.83
N ALA A 139 50.27 -9.51 11.26
CA ALA A 139 51.44 -9.05 10.50
C ALA A 139 52.53 -10.13 10.27
N ALA A 140 52.13 -11.40 10.21
CA ALA A 140 53.06 -12.53 10.11
C ALA A 140 53.31 -12.87 8.64
N ALA A 141 54.53 -12.59 8.18
CA ALA A 141 55.04 -13.16 6.94
C ALA A 141 54.87 -14.68 6.94
N PRO A 142 54.39 -15.31 5.85
CA PRO A 142 54.10 -16.73 5.82
C PRO A 142 55.40 -17.52 5.94
N THR A 143 55.71 -18.00 7.14
CA THR A 143 56.76 -19.00 7.35
C THR A 143 56.15 -20.36 7.03
N ALA A 144 56.49 -20.88 5.85
CA ALA A 144 56.06 -22.20 5.38
C ALA A 144 56.62 -23.30 6.30
N ARG A 145 55.85 -23.67 7.33
CA ARG A 145 56.17 -24.78 8.23
C ARG A 145 55.52 -26.04 7.68
N VAL A 146 56.33 -26.93 7.11
CA VAL A 146 55.90 -28.24 6.63
C VAL A 146 55.55 -29.11 7.84
N MET A 147 54.27 -29.30 8.14
CA MET A 147 53.79 -30.21 9.19
C MET A 147 53.44 -31.58 8.60
N PRO A 148 53.81 -32.69 9.26
CA PRO A 148 53.49 -34.03 8.81
C PRO A 148 51.98 -34.31 8.91
N LEU A 149 51.44 -34.94 7.87
CA LEU A 149 50.05 -35.40 7.78
C LEU A 149 49.73 -36.38 8.92
N ARG A 150 49.18 -35.91 10.04
CA ARG A 150 48.39 -36.75 10.95
C ARG A 150 46.98 -36.19 11.08
N GLN A 151 46.04 -37.05 10.67
CA GLN A 151 44.58 -37.01 10.80
C GLN A 151 43.85 -35.76 10.28
N ARG A 152 43.44 -35.86 9.00
CA ARG A 152 42.63 -34.90 8.21
C ARG A 152 41.18 -34.72 8.68
N TRP A 153 40.76 -35.25 9.83
CA TRP A 153 39.36 -35.16 10.29
C TRP A 153 38.96 -33.73 10.65
N ALA A 154 39.87 -32.94 11.23
CA ALA A 154 39.62 -31.54 11.53
C ALA A 154 39.37 -30.69 10.27
N ARG A 155 40.06 -30.99 9.15
CA ARG A 155 39.81 -30.29 7.87
C ARG A 155 38.47 -30.67 7.26
N VAL A 156 38.08 -31.95 7.36
CA VAL A 156 36.76 -32.41 6.91
C VAL A 156 35.64 -31.76 7.73
N LEU A 157 35.82 -31.62 9.04
CA LEU A 157 34.85 -30.93 9.91
C LEU A 157 34.71 -29.44 9.59
N VAL A 158 35.82 -28.73 9.32
CA VAL A 158 35.76 -27.31 8.93
C VAL A 158 35.09 -27.13 7.57
N ILE A 159 35.38 -27.99 6.59
CA ILE A 159 34.72 -27.95 5.28
C ILE A 159 33.22 -28.26 5.42
N ALA A 160 32.85 -29.27 6.22
CA ALA A 160 31.46 -29.61 6.46
C ALA A 160 30.70 -28.50 7.20
N ALA A 161 31.33 -27.86 8.19
CA ALA A 161 30.75 -26.71 8.89
C ALA A 161 30.58 -25.50 7.96
N GLY A 162 31.53 -25.25 7.05
CA GLY A 162 31.42 -24.20 6.03
C GLY A 162 30.29 -24.47 5.04
N ILE A 163 30.13 -25.71 4.57
CA ILE A 163 29.01 -26.10 3.71
C ILE A 163 27.68 -25.99 4.46
N ALA A 164 27.62 -26.42 5.72
CA ALA A 164 26.42 -26.28 6.54
C ALA A 164 26.05 -24.81 6.79
N LEU A 165 27.03 -23.94 7.04
CA LEU A 165 26.82 -22.49 7.17
C LEU A 165 26.32 -21.88 5.86
N LEU A 166 26.88 -22.27 4.71
CA LEU A 166 26.42 -21.79 3.40
C LEU A 166 25.02 -22.31 3.08
N LEU A 167 24.68 -23.55 3.46
CA LEU A 167 23.33 -24.09 3.33
C LEU A 167 22.34 -23.36 4.24
N VAL A 168 22.69 -23.09 5.50
CA VAL A 168 21.82 -22.36 6.43
C VAL A 168 21.65 -20.90 6.00
N ALA A 169 22.73 -20.22 5.62
CA ALA A 169 22.67 -18.84 5.13
C ALA A 169 21.91 -18.74 3.80
N GLY A 170 22.14 -19.69 2.88
CA GLY A 170 21.39 -19.78 1.63
C GLY A 170 19.91 -20.05 1.85
N VAL A 171 19.56 -20.97 2.76
CA VAL A 171 18.17 -21.28 3.09
C VAL A 171 17.46 -20.11 3.77
N ASN A 172 18.12 -19.39 4.70
CA ASN A 172 17.52 -18.19 5.31
C ASN A 172 17.32 -17.07 4.29
N TRP A 173 18.31 -16.80 3.44
CA TRP A 173 18.17 -15.78 2.38
C TRP A 173 17.09 -16.15 1.36
N LEU A 174 16.90 -17.43 1.06
CA LEU A 174 15.82 -17.91 0.21
C LEU A 174 14.45 -17.97 0.92
N ALA A 175 14.42 -18.13 2.25
CA ALA A 175 13.19 -18.16 3.03
C ALA A 175 12.57 -16.76 3.22
N ASP A 176 13.40 -15.71 3.18
CA ASP A 176 12.93 -14.32 3.32
C ASP A 176 12.31 -13.75 2.05
N LYS A 177 12.39 -14.45 0.90
CA LYS A 177 11.67 -14.01 -0.31
C LYS A 177 10.19 -14.36 -0.20
N PRO A 178 9.28 -13.40 -0.44
CA PRO A 178 7.84 -13.65 -0.44
C PRO A 178 7.44 -14.56 -1.60
N HIS A 179 7.41 -15.88 -1.39
CA HIS A 179 7.06 -16.86 -2.44
C HIS A 179 5.56 -17.04 -2.65
N SER A 180 4.71 -16.42 -1.82
CA SER A 180 3.27 -16.51 -2.00
C SER A 180 2.79 -15.48 -3.02
N ASP A 181 1.79 -15.85 -3.82
CA ASP A 181 1.21 -14.96 -4.82
C ASP A 181 0.73 -13.62 -4.23
N VAL A 182 0.18 -13.65 -3.01
CA VAL A 182 -0.22 -12.45 -2.26
C VAL A 182 0.99 -11.57 -1.96
N ALA A 183 2.07 -12.16 -1.48
CA ALA A 183 3.23 -11.40 -1.05
C ALA A 183 4.04 -10.86 -2.26
N LEU A 184 4.04 -11.57 -3.40
CA LEU A 184 4.51 -11.01 -4.68
C LEU A 184 3.64 -9.83 -5.11
N ALA A 185 2.31 -9.99 -5.14
CA ALA A 185 1.41 -8.91 -5.52
C ALA A 185 1.61 -7.66 -4.63
N GLU A 186 1.76 -7.84 -3.32
CA GLU A 186 2.05 -6.76 -2.37
C GLU A 186 3.42 -6.11 -2.63
N ALA A 187 4.47 -6.90 -2.90
CA ALA A 187 5.81 -6.38 -3.17
C ALA A 187 5.84 -5.47 -4.41
N TYR A 188 5.06 -5.83 -5.44
CA TYR A 188 4.96 -5.12 -6.71
C TYR A 188 3.89 -4.03 -6.75
N TYR A 189 3.00 -3.98 -5.76
CA TYR A 189 1.96 -2.95 -5.68
C TYR A 189 2.55 -1.61 -5.21
N ARG A 190 2.20 -0.54 -5.92
CA ARG A 190 2.45 0.84 -5.52
C ARG A 190 1.14 1.59 -5.66
N SER A 191 0.68 2.22 -4.59
CA SER A 191 -0.53 3.04 -4.67
C SER A 191 -0.25 4.23 -5.59
N PRO A 192 -1.03 4.43 -6.66
CA PRO A 192 -0.85 5.61 -7.48
C PRO A 192 -1.14 6.88 -6.67
N PRO A 193 -0.44 7.99 -6.94
CA PRO A 193 -0.85 9.30 -6.43
C PRO A 193 -2.24 9.61 -6.97
N MET A 194 -3.21 9.80 -6.07
CA MET A 194 -4.59 10.10 -6.43
C MET A 194 -4.80 11.60 -6.39
N GLY A 195 -4.56 12.26 -7.53
CA GLY A 195 -4.72 13.70 -7.71
C GLY A 195 -6.18 14.13 -7.80
N ASN A 196 -6.95 13.98 -6.71
CA ASN A 196 -8.35 14.43 -6.64
C ASN A 196 -8.53 15.92 -6.34
N THR A 197 -7.49 16.75 -6.44
CA THR A 197 -7.56 18.19 -6.18
C THR A 197 -8.08 19.02 -7.36
N LEU A 198 -8.52 18.40 -8.46
CA LEU A 198 -9.03 19.12 -9.63
C LEU A 198 -10.50 19.53 -9.47
N GLY A 199 -10.71 20.67 -8.80
CA GLY A 199 -11.99 21.38 -8.83
C GLY A 199 -12.34 21.80 -10.26
N GLY A 200 -13.44 21.25 -10.80
CA GLY A 200 -13.99 21.60 -12.12
C GLY A 200 -14.04 20.48 -13.16
N ALA A 201 -13.79 19.22 -12.79
CA ALA A 201 -13.91 18.09 -13.71
C ALA A 201 -15.38 17.79 -14.10
N ALA A 202 -15.59 17.35 -15.35
CA ALA A 202 -16.88 16.85 -15.82
C ALA A 202 -17.35 15.64 -14.99
N GLU A 203 -18.66 15.46 -14.84
CA GLU A 203 -19.26 14.40 -14.01
C GLU A 203 -18.75 12.99 -14.35
N GLU A 204 -18.57 12.69 -15.64
CA GLU A 204 -18.00 11.42 -16.12
C GLU A 204 -16.57 11.18 -15.62
N LYS A 205 -15.74 12.23 -15.60
CA LYS A 205 -14.37 12.16 -15.08
C LYS A 205 -14.37 11.90 -13.58
N ILE A 206 -15.27 12.54 -12.84
CA ILE A 206 -15.40 12.32 -11.39
C ILE A 206 -15.79 10.87 -11.10
N ALA A 207 -16.81 10.34 -11.79
CA ALA A 207 -17.26 8.96 -11.59
C ALA A 207 -16.16 7.93 -11.94
N TYR A 208 -15.43 8.14 -13.02
CA TYR A 208 -14.31 7.28 -13.41
C TYR A 208 -13.19 7.26 -12.36
N LEU A 209 -12.81 8.45 -11.86
CA LEU A 209 -11.76 8.59 -10.84
C LEU A 209 -12.18 8.00 -9.48
N GLN A 210 -13.45 8.14 -9.11
CA GLN A 210 -14.00 7.50 -7.90
C GLN A 210 -13.98 5.98 -8.00
N ALA A 211 -14.35 5.41 -9.15
CA ALA A 211 -14.27 3.97 -9.37
C ALA A 211 -12.82 3.47 -9.36
N PHE A 212 -11.89 4.24 -9.94
CA PHE A 212 -10.46 3.96 -9.89
C PHE A 212 -9.91 3.96 -8.46
N ASP A 213 -10.24 4.98 -7.66
CA ASP A 213 -9.86 5.03 -6.23
C ASP A 213 -10.46 3.84 -5.46
N ALA A 214 -11.75 3.55 -5.63
CA ALA A 214 -12.38 2.41 -4.97
C ALA A 214 -11.69 1.08 -5.28
N ALA A 215 -11.24 0.86 -6.52
CA ALA A 215 -10.47 -0.32 -6.91
C ALA A 215 -9.10 -0.39 -6.19
N HIS A 216 -8.40 0.74 -6.10
CA HIS A 216 -7.14 0.84 -5.35
C HIS A 216 -7.33 0.71 -3.83
N GLN A 217 -8.45 1.19 -3.28
CA GLN A 217 -8.79 0.98 -1.88
C GLN A 217 -9.02 -0.50 -1.57
N ALA A 218 -9.65 -1.26 -2.49
CA ALA A 218 -9.78 -2.70 -2.37
C ALA A 218 -8.40 -3.40 -2.35
N MET A 219 -7.44 -2.96 -3.17
CA MET A 219 -6.05 -3.43 -3.10
C MET A 219 -5.40 -3.14 -1.74
N ARG A 220 -5.52 -1.90 -1.24
CA ARG A 220 -4.93 -1.46 0.05
C ARG A 220 -5.50 -2.26 1.23
N THR A 221 -6.77 -2.61 1.18
CA THR A 221 -7.47 -3.41 2.21
C THR A 221 -7.33 -4.92 2.00
N LYS A 222 -6.53 -5.36 1.00
CA LYS A 222 -6.29 -6.76 0.64
C LYS A 222 -7.54 -7.53 0.22
N ASP A 223 -8.60 -6.82 -0.19
CA ASP A 223 -9.76 -7.42 -0.85
C ASP A 223 -9.49 -7.57 -2.35
N PHE A 224 -8.60 -8.52 -2.68
CA PHE A 224 -8.12 -8.74 -4.04
C PHE A 224 -9.21 -9.23 -5.00
N THR A 225 -10.26 -9.88 -4.48
CA THR A 225 -11.40 -10.30 -5.32
C THR A 225 -12.18 -9.07 -5.79
N THR A 226 -12.55 -8.18 -4.87
CA THR A 226 -13.25 -6.93 -5.22
C THR A 226 -12.37 -6.05 -6.12
N ALA A 227 -11.08 -5.93 -5.81
CA ALA A 227 -10.13 -5.18 -6.64
C ALA A 227 -10.06 -5.70 -8.08
N ALA A 228 -9.92 -7.02 -8.27
CA ALA A 228 -9.84 -7.62 -9.60
C ALA A 228 -11.11 -7.36 -10.42
N VAL A 229 -12.30 -7.50 -9.81
CA VAL A 229 -13.58 -7.19 -10.46
C VAL A 229 -13.66 -5.71 -10.84
N ALA A 230 -13.30 -4.80 -9.93
CA ALA A 230 -13.36 -3.37 -10.16
C ALA A 230 -12.41 -2.92 -11.28
N PHE A 231 -11.15 -3.38 -11.29
CA PHE A 231 -10.21 -3.06 -12.37
C PHE A 231 -10.63 -3.69 -13.70
N GLN A 232 -11.19 -4.90 -13.69
CA GLN A 232 -11.72 -5.50 -14.91
C GLN A 232 -12.87 -4.67 -15.48
N GLN A 233 -13.79 -4.18 -14.65
CA GLN A 233 -14.86 -3.29 -15.08
C GLN A 233 -14.32 -1.96 -15.62
N LEU A 234 -13.37 -1.33 -14.92
CA LEU A 234 -12.70 -0.11 -15.38
C LEU A 234 -12.01 -0.29 -16.73
N SER A 235 -11.36 -1.43 -16.97
CA SER A 235 -10.70 -1.71 -18.26
C SER A 235 -11.67 -1.82 -19.45
N LEU A 236 -12.96 -2.01 -19.18
CA LEU A 236 -14.02 -2.10 -20.19
C LEU A 236 -14.78 -0.77 -20.35
N LEU A 237 -14.66 0.14 -19.39
CA LEU A 237 -15.32 1.44 -19.44
C LEU A 237 -14.58 2.35 -20.44
N PRO A 238 -15.31 3.09 -21.30
CA PRO A 238 -14.68 4.11 -22.13
C PRO A 238 -14.10 5.20 -21.22
N PRO A 239 -12.83 5.61 -21.42
CA PRO A 239 -12.24 6.64 -20.59
C PRO A 239 -12.91 8.01 -20.87
N PRO A 240 -12.94 8.91 -19.88
CA PRO A 240 -13.51 10.25 -20.05
C PRO A 240 -12.87 11.00 -21.21
N THR A 241 -13.69 11.62 -22.06
CA THR A 241 -13.21 12.41 -23.22
C THR A 241 -12.34 13.60 -22.84
N THR A 242 -12.43 14.05 -21.59
CA THR A 242 -11.62 15.13 -21.01
C THR A 242 -10.20 14.71 -20.63
N PHE A 243 -9.84 13.43 -20.72
CA PHE A 243 -8.48 12.98 -20.44
C PHE A 243 -7.53 13.39 -21.57
N SER A 244 -6.35 13.89 -21.19
CA SER A 244 -5.24 14.03 -22.12
C SER A 244 -4.70 12.65 -22.53
N SER A 245 -3.83 12.61 -23.54
CA SER A 245 -3.11 11.37 -23.91
C SER A 245 -2.32 10.78 -22.74
N ASP A 246 -1.74 11.66 -21.91
CA ASP A 246 -0.87 11.27 -20.81
C ASP A 246 -1.72 10.74 -19.64
N ASP A 247 -2.86 11.37 -19.36
CA ASP A 247 -3.85 10.85 -18.40
C ASP A 247 -4.33 9.46 -18.82
N LEU A 248 -4.73 9.31 -20.09
CA LEU A 248 -5.20 8.04 -20.65
C LEU A 248 -4.16 6.94 -20.43
N LYS A 249 -2.92 7.20 -20.84
CA LYS A 249 -1.83 6.25 -20.66
C LYS A 249 -1.60 5.92 -19.19
N TYR A 250 -1.51 6.93 -18.33
CA TYR A 250 -1.29 6.74 -16.90
C TYR A 250 -2.36 5.84 -16.26
N TYR A 251 -3.65 6.13 -16.48
CA TYR A 251 -4.73 5.35 -15.89
C TYR A 251 -4.84 3.95 -16.49
N GLN A 252 -4.65 3.81 -17.81
CA GLN A 252 -4.71 2.50 -18.48
C GLN A 252 -3.58 1.57 -18.01
N ASP A 253 -2.34 2.08 -17.94
CA ASP A 253 -1.19 1.32 -17.46
C ASP A 253 -1.40 0.89 -16.00
N ASN A 254 -1.92 1.79 -15.15
CA ASN A 254 -2.25 1.50 -13.75
C ASN A 254 -3.35 0.44 -13.60
N ILE A 255 -4.43 0.55 -14.37
CA ILE A 255 -5.54 -0.43 -14.34
C ILE A 255 -5.03 -1.80 -14.79
N GLY A 256 -4.30 -1.86 -15.91
CA GLY A 256 -3.78 -3.11 -16.46
C GLY A 256 -2.83 -3.82 -15.48
N TRP A 257 -1.89 -3.06 -14.91
CA TRP A 257 -0.96 -3.59 -13.91
C TRP A 257 -1.66 -4.04 -12.63
N SER A 258 -2.51 -3.20 -12.06
CA SER A 258 -3.19 -3.49 -10.78
C SER A 258 -4.16 -4.66 -10.91
N LEU A 259 -4.78 -4.85 -12.08
CA LEU A 259 -5.59 -6.03 -12.37
C LEU A 259 -4.76 -7.32 -12.31
N ILE A 260 -3.55 -7.33 -12.89
CA ILE A 260 -2.64 -8.48 -12.84
C ILE A 260 -2.28 -8.78 -11.38
N LEU A 261 -1.90 -7.77 -10.59
CA LEU A 261 -1.53 -7.96 -9.19
C LEU A 261 -2.72 -8.47 -8.36
N ALA A 262 -3.91 -7.91 -8.55
CA ALA A 262 -5.13 -8.36 -7.86
C ALA A 262 -5.45 -9.83 -8.18
N ARG A 263 -5.37 -10.21 -9.46
CA ARG A 263 -5.62 -11.60 -9.91
C ARG A 263 -4.56 -12.57 -9.39
N LEU A 264 -3.29 -12.16 -9.41
CA LEU A 264 -2.20 -12.93 -8.82
C LEU A 264 -2.48 -13.18 -7.33
N ALA A 265 -2.75 -12.14 -6.55
CA ALA A 265 -3.04 -12.27 -5.12
C ALA A 265 -4.27 -13.17 -4.84
N ASN A 266 -5.27 -13.15 -5.73
CA ASN A 266 -6.45 -14.02 -5.66
C ASN A 266 -6.20 -15.45 -6.19
N ARG A 267 -4.96 -15.78 -6.60
CA ARG A 267 -4.58 -17.05 -7.25
C ARG A 267 -5.36 -17.35 -8.54
N ASP A 268 -5.95 -16.33 -9.16
CA ASP A 268 -6.59 -16.44 -10.47
C ASP A 268 -5.59 -16.12 -11.57
N VAL A 269 -4.63 -17.02 -11.76
CA VAL A 269 -3.64 -16.95 -12.85
C VAL A 269 -4.12 -17.63 -14.14
N SER A 270 -5.43 -17.83 -14.26
CA SER A 270 -6.06 -18.53 -15.39
C SER A 270 -6.40 -17.58 -16.56
N GLY A 271 -6.83 -18.14 -17.68
CA GLY A 271 -7.31 -17.35 -18.83
C GLY A 271 -6.21 -16.51 -19.48
N ASP A 272 -6.45 -15.20 -19.58
CA ASP A 272 -5.58 -14.23 -20.26
C ASP A 272 -4.49 -13.63 -19.36
N PHE A 273 -4.32 -14.11 -18.11
CA PHE A 273 -3.34 -13.58 -17.16
C PHE A 273 -1.92 -13.50 -17.75
N ALA A 274 -1.42 -14.63 -18.26
CA ALA A 274 -0.06 -14.70 -18.82
C ALA A 274 0.11 -13.80 -20.05
N GLN A 275 -0.93 -13.70 -20.89
CA GLN A 275 -0.91 -12.84 -22.08
C GLN A 275 -0.88 -11.36 -21.70
N ARG A 276 -1.64 -10.92 -20.68
CA ARG A 276 -1.61 -9.53 -20.21
C ARG A 276 -0.27 -9.18 -19.59
N LEU A 277 0.30 -10.07 -18.78
CA LEU A 277 1.63 -9.87 -18.20
C LEU A 277 2.69 -9.76 -19.29
N GLU A 278 2.66 -10.64 -20.29
CA GLU A 278 3.56 -10.60 -21.45
C GLU A 278 3.41 -9.30 -22.25
N LEU A 279 2.18 -8.83 -22.45
CA LEU A 279 1.92 -7.58 -23.16
C LEU A 279 2.57 -6.39 -22.46
N ILE A 280 2.51 -6.32 -21.12
CA ILE A 280 3.20 -5.26 -20.36
C ILE A 280 4.72 -5.45 -20.39
N ALA A 281 5.20 -6.69 -20.25
CA ALA A 281 6.63 -7.00 -20.25
C ALA A 281 7.29 -6.74 -21.61
N THR A 282 6.55 -6.75 -22.72
CA THR A 282 7.07 -6.48 -24.06
C THR A 282 6.84 -5.05 -24.56
N ASP A 283 5.96 -4.28 -23.92
CA ASP A 283 5.79 -2.85 -24.21
C ASP A 283 6.79 -2.00 -23.41
N GLU A 284 7.90 -1.63 -24.05
CA GLU A 284 8.95 -0.78 -23.45
C GLU A 284 8.44 0.60 -23.00
N THR A 285 7.29 1.04 -23.52
CA THR A 285 6.70 2.34 -23.15
C THR A 285 5.73 2.24 -21.98
N HIS A 286 5.39 1.03 -21.52
CA HIS A 286 4.46 0.83 -20.41
C HIS A 286 5.10 1.25 -19.08
N THR A 287 4.38 1.99 -18.23
CA THR A 287 4.89 2.48 -16.94
C THR A 287 5.46 1.37 -16.05
N TYR A 288 4.89 0.17 -16.15
CA TYR A 288 5.24 -1.01 -15.36
C TYR A 288 6.07 -2.07 -16.10
N HIS A 289 6.69 -1.72 -17.24
CA HIS A 289 7.44 -2.66 -18.08
C HIS A 289 8.51 -3.46 -17.29
N GLN A 290 9.37 -2.77 -16.54
CA GLN A 290 10.44 -3.42 -15.78
C GLN A 290 9.91 -4.31 -14.65
N GLN A 291 8.85 -3.87 -13.98
CA GLN A 291 8.19 -4.64 -12.92
C GLN A 291 7.52 -5.89 -13.48
N ALA A 292 6.96 -5.83 -14.68
CA ALA A 292 6.37 -6.99 -15.33
C ALA A 292 7.43 -8.05 -15.68
N ILE A 293 8.60 -7.65 -16.19
CA ILE A 293 9.74 -8.56 -16.43
C ILE A 293 10.16 -9.23 -15.12
N GLN A 294 10.37 -8.45 -14.06
CA GLN A 294 10.79 -8.99 -12.77
C GLN A 294 9.73 -9.93 -12.18
N LEU A 295 8.44 -9.59 -12.32
CA LEU A 295 7.35 -10.46 -11.90
C LEU A 295 7.34 -11.77 -12.70
N GLN A 296 7.59 -11.75 -14.01
CA GLN A 296 7.70 -12.98 -14.81
C GLN A 296 8.83 -13.88 -14.30
N ASP A 297 10.01 -13.30 -14.03
CA ASP A 297 11.15 -14.03 -13.48
C ASP A 297 10.83 -14.64 -12.10
N ASP A 298 10.17 -13.87 -11.22
CA ASP A 298 9.75 -14.35 -9.91
C ASP A 298 8.68 -15.45 -10.00
N LEU A 299 7.74 -15.34 -10.94
CA LEU A 299 6.71 -16.36 -11.17
C LEU A 299 7.28 -17.65 -11.77
N ALA A 300 8.38 -17.57 -12.55
CA ALA A 300 9.11 -18.70 -13.12
C ALA A 300 10.11 -19.33 -12.14
N ALA A 301 10.41 -18.66 -11.03
CA ALA A 301 11.37 -19.14 -10.04
C ALA A 301 10.92 -20.49 -9.45
N PHE A 302 11.85 -21.45 -9.44
CA PHE A 302 11.64 -22.83 -9.00
C PHE A 302 11.06 -22.97 -7.58
N TRP A 303 11.24 -21.96 -6.73
CA TRP A 303 10.90 -22.01 -5.29
C TRP A 303 9.47 -21.59 -4.96
N ARG A 304 8.65 -21.24 -5.96
CA ARG A 304 7.24 -20.90 -5.76
C ARG A 304 6.46 -22.13 -5.25
N LYS A 305 5.77 -21.99 -4.12
CA LYS A 305 4.98 -23.04 -3.46
C LYS A 305 3.49 -22.79 -3.55
#